data_AF-A0A1B8E4H1-F1
#
_entry.id   AF-A0A1B8E4H1-F1
#
_cell.length_a   1.000
_cell.length_b   1.000
_cell.length_c   1.000
_cell.angle_alpha   90.00
_cell.angle_beta   90.00
_cell.angle_gamma   90.00
#
_symmetry.space_group_name_H-M   'P 1'
#
loop_
_entity.id
_entity.type
_entity.pdbx_description
1 polymer ?
#
loop_
_entity_poly.entity_id
_entity_poly.type
_entity_poly.pdbx_seq_one_letter_code
_entity_poly.pdbx_strand_id
1 'polypeptide(L)'
;MVSSLIKAAAAAVLFGSPALAELGKPTLFSDGLSPHVDSVFWEHLKPTQSTYDKWAWGWIPETCFNHANDNNVSPYDMEMYNVHYTDCDSAFVFCRHNAANLAIAEMIDLFGRLPIHERQYITNVIAVPGAGSAYETSAIVVFQGPVGTPSVFQHEVGHAVDAYHHDAQSSETDIFKNAINADTCVPDDYSNSSNTEDYTQISVLALYEIVNPGGLDPIGNWRCLQNQKNVVTRLQGDAMTPGGTCTFRWADAAIVSMGPATGNGKRAVGAKPTPNLVAGQPGVKVLPFEHSSKVTKYKNLQFNEAESAKASKFAVERRRVKFRA
;
A
#
# COMPACT_ATOMS: atom_id res chain seq x y z
N MET A 1 -21.26 64.35 29.08
CA MET A 1 -20.94 63.53 27.89
C MET A 1 -19.49 63.10 28.03
N VAL A 2 -19.23 61.84 28.37
CA VAL A 2 -17.87 61.31 28.61
C VAL A 2 -17.79 59.90 28.02
N SER A 3 -16.67 59.64 27.34
CA SER A 3 -16.11 58.32 26.97
C SER A 3 -16.85 57.48 25.93
N SER A 4 -16.21 56.66 25.09
CA SER A 4 -14.80 56.33 24.89
C SER A 4 -14.67 55.66 23.52
N LEU A 5 -13.61 55.96 22.76
CA LEU A 5 -13.26 55.27 21.52
C LEU A 5 -12.39 54.05 21.87
N ILE A 6 -12.97 52.85 21.78
CA ILE A 6 -12.22 51.59 21.83
C ILE A 6 -11.72 51.30 20.41
N LYS A 7 -10.41 51.40 20.20
CA LYS A 7 -9.74 50.83 19.02
C LYS A 7 -9.58 49.33 19.25
N ALA A 8 -10.30 48.52 18.48
CA ALA A 8 -10.04 47.09 18.38
C ALA A 8 -8.79 46.87 17.52
N ALA A 9 -7.72 46.32 18.11
CA ALA A 9 -6.58 45.79 17.38
C ALA A 9 -6.94 44.37 16.93
N ALA A 10 -7.06 44.16 15.62
CA ALA A 10 -7.17 42.82 15.04
C ALA A 10 -5.78 42.17 15.07
N ALA A 11 -5.59 41.20 15.97
CA ALA A 11 -4.44 40.30 15.93
C ALA A 11 -4.69 39.28 14.81
N ALA A 12 -3.98 39.44 13.69
CA ALA A 12 -3.92 38.42 12.66
C ALA A 12 -3.10 37.23 13.19
N VAL A 13 -3.79 36.17 13.62
CA VAL A 13 -3.16 34.88 13.86
C VAL A 13 -2.86 34.28 12.49
N LEU A 14 -1.62 34.46 12.03
CA LEU A 14 -1.08 33.71 10.91
C LEU A 14 -0.94 32.26 11.35
N PHE A 15 -1.91 31.42 10.96
CA PHE A 15 -1.71 29.98 10.93
C PHE A 15 -0.69 29.68 9.84
N GLY A 16 0.59 29.70 10.20
CA GLY A 16 1.63 29.08 9.39
C GLY A 16 1.40 27.58 9.43
N SER A 17 0.94 27.00 8.33
CA SER A 17 1.13 25.56 8.12
C SER A 17 2.63 25.28 8.29
N PRO A 18 3.05 24.32 9.13
CA PRO A 18 4.45 23.96 9.19
C PRO A 18 4.84 23.49 7.79
N ALA A 19 5.71 24.26 7.12
CA ALA A 19 6.45 23.73 6.00
C ALA A 19 7.30 22.58 6.57
N LEU A 20 6.91 21.35 6.27
CA LEU A 20 7.77 20.20 6.55
C LEU A 20 9.08 20.45 5.81
N ALA A 21 10.21 20.33 6.52
CA ALA A 21 11.51 20.50 5.91
C ALA A 21 11.72 19.38 4.88
N GLU A 22 11.87 19.75 3.61
CA GLU A 22 12.39 18.84 2.58
C GLU A 22 13.80 18.38 3.00
N LEU A 23 14.16 17.13 2.71
CA LEU A 23 15.49 16.59 3.02
C LEU A 23 16.61 17.37 2.31
N GLY A 24 16.27 18.08 1.22
CA GLY A 24 17.12 19.04 0.54
C GLY A 24 18.29 18.39 -0.20
N LYS A 25 18.16 17.12 -0.59
CA LYS A 25 19.22 16.34 -1.23
C LYS A 25 19.04 16.27 -2.75
N PRO A 26 20.14 16.28 -3.53
CA PRO A 26 20.11 15.89 -4.94
C PRO A 26 19.43 14.53 -5.15
N THR A 27 18.83 14.33 -6.31
CA THR A 27 18.08 13.11 -6.63
C THR A 27 18.81 12.24 -7.63
N LEU A 28 18.74 10.93 -7.46
CA LEU A 28 19.36 9.96 -8.37
C LEU A 28 18.55 9.86 -9.68
N PHE A 29 17.22 9.84 -9.57
CA PHE A 29 16.29 9.72 -10.70
C PHE A 29 15.31 10.89 -10.73
N SER A 30 15.55 11.88 -11.60
CA SER A 30 14.66 13.04 -11.75
C SER A 30 13.31 12.71 -12.40
N ASP A 31 13.18 11.54 -13.03
CA ASP A 31 11.97 11.06 -13.69
C ASP A 31 11.16 10.07 -12.84
N GLY A 32 11.57 9.84 -11.59
CA GLY A 32 10.97 8.87 -10.66
C GLY A 32 11.55 7.47 -10.81
N LEU A 33 11.18 6.55 -9.90
CA LEU A 33 11.77 5.19 -9.90
C LEU A 33 11.24 4.27 -11.00
N SER A 34 9.94 4.35 -11.31
CA SER A 34 9.25 3.40 -12.19
C SER A 34 9.97 3.13 -13.55
N PRO A 35 10.49 4.16 -14.27
CA PRO A 35 11.27 3.96 -15.49
C PRO A 35 12.51 3.07 -15.37
N HIS A 36 13.07 2.95 -14.17
CA HIS A 36 14.34 2.24 -13.93
C HIS A 36 14.15 0.85 -13.33
N VAL A 37 13.04 0.62 -12.63
CA VAL A 37 12.85 -0.60 -11.83
C VAL A 37 11.77 -1.54 -12.36
N ASP A 38 10.70 -1.02 -12.96
CA ASP A 38 9.50 -1.84 -13.19
C ASP A 38 9.72 -2.93 -14.24
N SER A 39 10.54 -2.71 -15.26
CA SER A 39 10.83 -3.74 -16.26
C SER A 39 11.44 -5.00 -15.63
N VAL A 40 12.40 -4.82 -14.71
CA VAL A 40 13.03 -5.90 -13.96
C VAL A 40 12.05 -6.52 -12.97
N PHE A 41 11.21 -5.74 -12.30
CA PHE A 41 10.17 -6.30 -11.44
C PHE A 41 9.20 -7.18 -12.21
N TRP A 42 8.74 -6.74 -13.38
CA TRP A 42 7.87 -7.56 -14.23
C TRP A 42 8.51 -8.88 -14.64
N GLU A 43 9.82 -8.87 -14.91
CA GLU A 43 10.59 -10.04 -15.33
C GLU A 43 10.91 -11.00 -14.17
N HIS A 44 11.29 -10.47 -13.01
CA HIS A 44 11.90 -11.25 -11.93
C HIS A 44 10.98 -11.48 -10.72
N LEU A 45 10.00 -10.61 -10.46
CA LEU A 45 8.95 -10.86 -9.47
C LEU A 45 7.83 -11.67 -10.10
N LYS A 46 7.92 -13.00 -9.93
CA LYS A 46 6.90 -13.92 -10.46
C LYS A 46 5.60 -13.79 -9.67
N PRO A 47 4.44 -13.73 -10.33
CA PRO A 47 3.15 -13.76 -9.65
C PRO A 47 2.99 -15.01 -8.79
N THR A 48 2.50 -14.82 -7.58
CA THR A 48 2.06 -15.94 -6.74
C THR A 48 0.73 -16.47 -7.27
N GLN A 49 0.65 -17.77 -7.53
CA GLN A 49 -0.59 -18.41 -7.95
C GLN A 49 -1.67 -18.17 -6.92
N SER A 50 -2.85 -17.75 -7.38
CA SER A 50 -3.96 -17.44 -6.50
C SER A 50 -5.30 -17.86 -7.08
N THR A 51 -6.28 -17.89 -6.20
CA THR A 51 -7.69 -18.00 -6.56
C THR A 51 -8.48 -16.96 -5.77
N TYR A 52 -9.62 -16.51 -6.27
CA TYR A 52 -10.43 -15.55 -5.54
C TYR A 52 -11.93 -15.82 -5.64
N ASP A 53 -12.67 -15.36 -4.65
CA ASP A 53 -14.14 -15.41 -4.64
C ASP A 53 -14.74 -14.07 -4.25
N LYS A 54 -15.84 -13.71 -4.93
CA LYS A 54 -16.56 -12.45 -4.71
C LYS A 54 -17.61 -12.61 -3.62
N TRP A 55 -17.59 -11.71 -2.65
CA TRP A 55 -18.60 -11.64 -1.60
C TRP A 55 -19.99 -11.37 -2.19
N ALA A 56 -21.04 -11.76 -1.46
CA ALA A 56 -22.37 -11.31 -1.80
C ALA A 56 -22.50 -9.81 -1.51
N TRP A 57 -23.25 -9.11 -2.36
CA TRP A 57 -23.45 -7.67 -2.21
C TRP A 57 -24.15 -7.34 -0.89
N GLY A 58 -23.74 -6.23 -0.28
CA GLY A 58 -24.34 -5.67 0.93
C GLY A 58 -23.50 -5.75 2.20
N TRP A 59 -22.34 -6.42 2.13
CA TRP A 59 -21.35 -6.50 3.21
C TRP A 59 -20.01 -5.94 2.77
N ILE A 60 -19.34 -5.24 3.68
CA ILE A 60 -18.06 -4.56 3.43
C ILE A 60 -17.24 -4.55 4.72
N PRO A 61 -15.90 -4.71 4.67
CA PRO A 61 -15.05 -4.40 5.82
C PRO A 61 -15.22 -2.93 6.22
N GLU A 62 -15.27 -2.64 7.51
CA GLU A 62 -15.42 -1.27 8.04
C GLU A 62 -14.33 -0.34 7.50
N THR A 63 -13.10 -0.84 7.38
CA THR A 63 -11.97 -0.14 6.74
C THR A 63 -12.27 0.26 5.30
N CYS A 64 -12.76 -0.67 4.48
CA CYS A 64 -13.12 -0.38 3.10
C CYS A 64 -14.34 0.53 2.96
N PHE A 65 -15.27 0.50 3.92
CA PHE A 65 -16.38 1.44 3.99
C PHE A 65 -15.89 2.86 4.28
N ASN A 66 -15.00 3.01 5.26
CA ASN A 66 -14.42 4.30 5.63
C ASN A 66 -13.62 4.88 4.47
N HIS A 67 -12.72 4.11 3.87
CA HIS A 67 -11.94 4.59 2.73
C HIS A 67 -12.76 4.86 1.48
N ALA A 68 -13.88 4.17 1.23
CA ALA A 68 -14.79 4.58 0.17
C ALA A 68 -15.31 6.01 0.41
N ASN A 69 -15.77 6.30 1.63
CA ASN A 69 -16.27 7.63 2.00
C ASN A 69 -15.15 8.70 2.00
N ASP A 70 -13.96 8.40 2.53
CA ASP A 70 -12.84 9.33 2.57
C ASP A 70 -12.38 9.72 1.17
N ASN A 71 -12.49 8.81 0.21
CA ASN A 71 -12.20 9.05 -1.20
C ASN A 71 -13.40 9.59 -1.99
N ASN A 72 -14.50 9.96 -1.31
CA ASN A 72 -15.72 10.51 -1.90
C ASN A 72 -16.35 9.60 -2.98
N VAL A 73 -16.28 8.28 -2.80
CA VAL A 73 -16.93 7.28 -3.65
C VAL A 73 -17.98 6.51 -2.86
N SER A 74 -18.97 5.93 -3.55
CA SER A 74 -20.06 5.24 -2.86
C SER A 74 -19.62 3.86 -2.34
N PRO A 75 -19.85 3.54 -1.06
CA PRO A 75 -19.66 2.17 -0.56
C PRO A 75 -20.54 1.13 -1.26
N TYR A 76 -21.65 1.54 -1.90
CA TYR A 76 -22.55 0.63 -2.63
C TYR A 76 -21.97 0.12 -3.96
N ASP A 77 -21.02 0.85 -4.52
CA ASP A 77 -20.32 0.54 -5.77
C ASP A 77 -19.02 -0.26 -5.54
N MET A 78 -18.75 -0.60 -4.28
CA MET A 78 -17.60 -1.40 -3.88
C MET A 78 -17.87 -2.90 -4.00
N GLU A 79 -16.86 -3.62 -4.47
CA GLU A 79 -16.87 -5.07 -4.66
C GLU A 79 -15.80 -5.72 -3.79
N MET A 80 -16.18 -6.67 -2.95
CA MET A 80 -15.28 -7.33 -2.01
C MET A 80 -14.89 -8.72 -2.51
N TYR A 81 -13.62 -9.07 -2.33
CA TYR A 81 -13.05 -10.33 -2.77
C TYR A 81 -12.18 -10.96 -1.68
N ASN A 82 -12.36 -12.25 -1.42
CA ASN A 82 -11.36 -13.06 -0.73
C ASN A 82 -10.35 -13.54 -1.76
N VAL A 83 -9.07 -13.23 -1.54
CA VAL A 83 -7.97 -13.63 -2.42
C VAL A 83 -7.09 -14.62 -1.68
N HIS A 84 -7.02 -15.84 -2.21
CA HIS A 84 -6.28 -16.97 -1.65
C HIS A 84 -5.00 -17.18 -2.46
N TYR A 85 -3.88 -16.67 -1.95
CA TYR A 85 -2.56 -16.97 -2.49
C TYR A 85 -2.08 -18.35 -2.02
N THR A 86 -1.28 -19.02 -2.83
CA THR A 86 -0.76 -20.36 -2.51
C THR A 86 0.29 -20.39 -1.41
N ASP A 87 0.80 -19.23 -1.00
CA ASP A 87 1.82 -19.07 0.05
C ASP A 87 1.28 -18.49 1.37
N CYS A 88 -0.05 -18.42 1.51
CA CYS A 88 -0.70 -17.96 2.74
C CYS A 88 -1.99 -18.76 2.97
N ASP A 89 -2.11 -19.38 4.16
CA ASP A 89 -3.31 -20.16 4.51
C ASP A 89 -4.57 -19.31 4.66
N SER A 90 -4.39 -18.00 4.88
CA SER A 90 -5.47 -17.04 5.10
C SER A 90 -5.66 -16.16 3.87
N ALA A 91 -6.93 -15.90 3.52
CA ALA A 91 -7.24 -14.98 2.43
C ALA A 91 -6.84 -13.54 2.76
N PHE A 92 -6.50 -12.75 1.75
CA PHE A 92 -6.46 -11.29 1.83
C PHE A 92 -7.79 -10.73 1.32
N VAL A 93 -8.25 -9.64 1.92
CA VAL A 93 -9.51 -9.00 1.50
C VAL A 93 -9.20 -7.82 0.60
N PHE A 94 -9.71 -7.90 -0.63
CA PHE A 94 -9.56 -6.87 -1.66
C PHE A 94 -10.88 -6.13 -1.83
N CYS A 95 -10.81 -4.80 -1.90
CA CYS A 95 -11.96 -3.91 -2.01
C CYS A 95 -11.82 -3.06 -3.27
N ARG A 96 -12.66 -3.28 -4.27
CA ARG A 96 -12.55 -2.60 -5.56
C ARG A 96 -13.82 -1.84 -5.88
N HIS A 97 -13.73 -0.53 -6.09
CA HIS A 97 -14.81 0.25 -6.67
C HIS A 97 -15.04 -0.17 -8.13
N ASN A 98 -16.29 -0.28 -8.58
CA ASN A 98 -16.60 -0.74 -9.95
C ASN A 98 -15.92 0.13 -11.04
N ALA A 99 -15.79 1.43 -10.80
CA ALA A 99 -15.12 2.42 -11.66
C ALA A 99 -13.60 2.57 -11.42
N ALA A 100 -12.98 1.75 -10.55
CA ALA A 100 -11.53 1.80 -10.36
C ALA A 100 -10.79 1.37 -11.65
N ASN A 101 -9.68 2.04 -11.94
CA ASN A 101 -8.84 1.76 -13.11
C ASN A 101 -8.18 0.38 -13.05
N LEU A 102 -7.83 -0.08 -11.85
CA LEU A 102 -7.26 -1.41 -11.65
C LEU A 102 -8.36 -2.46 -11.68
N ALA A 103 -8.24 -3.46 -12.57
CA ALA A 103 -9.09 -4.64 -12.52
C ALA A 103 -8.71 -5.53 -11.33
N ILE A 104 -9.67 -6.32 -10.82
CA ILE A 104 -9.39 -7.19 -9.66
C ILE A 104 -8.25 -8.18 -9.94
N ALA A 105 -8.18 -8.74 -11.15
CA ALA A 105 -7.08 -9.65 -11.52
C ALA A 105 -5.73 -8.95 -11.50
N GLU A 106 -5.65 -7.68 -11.95
CA GLU A 106 -4.42 -6.89 -11.93
C GLU A 106 -4.00 -6.55 -10.50
N MET A 107 -4.94 -6.17 -9.63
CA MET A 107 -4.65 -5.93 -8.21
C MET A 107 -4.06 -7.19 -7.56
N ILE A 108 -4.64 -8.36 -7.86
CA ILE A 108 -4.19 -9.65 -7.32
C ILE A 108 -2.80 -10.03 -7.87
N ASP A 109 -2.55 -9.79 -9.16
CA ASP A 109 -1.24 -10.06 -9.77
C ASP A 109 -0.15 -9.17 -9.17
N LEU A 110 -0.36 -7.85 -9.15
CA LEU A 110 0.60 -6.87 -8.64
C LEU A 110 0.89 -7.09 -7.16
N PHE A 111 -0.13 -7.26 -6.32
CA PHE A 111 0.08 -7.58 -4.92
C PHE A 111 0.78 -8.94 -4.80
N GLY A 112 0.31 -9.98 -5.49
CA GLY A 112 0.88 -11.32 -5.42
C GLY A 112 2.33 -11.47 -5.92
N ARG A 113 2.86 -10.47 -6.63
CA ARG A 113 4.28 -10.43 -7.01
C ARG A 113 5.21 -10.04 -5.88
N LEU A 114 4.70 -9.31 -4.87
CA LEU A 114 5.52 -8.88 -3.74
C LEU A 114 5.83 -10.08 -2.80
N PRO A 115 6.99 -10.07 -2.13
CA PRO A 115 7.34 -11.05 -1.10
C PRO A 115 6.23 -11.22 -0.05
N ILE A 116 5.88 -12.46 0.29
CA ILE A 116 4.82 -12.74 1.27
C ILE A 116 5.12 -12.16 2.65
N HIS A 117 6.41 -12.08 3.02
CA HIS A 117 6.82 -11.54 4.31
C HIS A 117 6.65 -10.02 4.42
N GLU A 118 6.49 -9.32 3.30
CA GLU A 118 6.01 -7.93 3.27
C GLU A 118 4.48 -7.89 3.21
N ARG A 119 3.86 -8.68 2.32
CA ARG A 119 2.39 -8.69 2.15
C ARG A 119 1.63 -9.01 3.44
N GLN A 120 2.17 -9.86 4.31
CA GLN A 120 1.55 -10.21 5.58
C GLN A 120 1.35 -9.00 6.52
N TYR A 121 2.03 -7.89 6.27
CA TYR A 121 1.82 -6.62 6.95
C TYR A 121 0.59 -5.85 6.46
N ILE A 122 -0.14 -6.34 5.46
CA ILE A 122 -1.35 -5.72 4.92
C ILE A 122 -2.62 -6.49 5.32
N THR A 123 -3.65 -5.74 5.72
CA THR A 123 -5.01 -6.21 6.00
C THR A 123 -5.87 -6.16 4.72
N ASN A 124 -5.95 -4.99 4.10
CA ASN A 124 -6.83 -4.71 2.96
C ASN A 124 -6.09 -4.03 1.81
N VAL A 125 -6.45 -4.42 0.59
CA VAL A 125 -5.99 -3.78 -0.65
C VAL A 125 -7.19 -3.13 -1.32
N ILE A 126 -7.16 -1.80 -1.45
CA ILE A 126 -8.30 -1.01 -1.91
C ILE A 126 -7.98 -0.35 -3.25
N ALA A 127 -8.91 -0.38 -4.19
CA ALA A 127 -8.82 0.40 -5.42
C ALA A 127 -10.08 1.26 -5.63
N VAL A 128 -9.88 2.54 -5.91
CA VAL A 128 -10.92 3.54 -6.19
C VAL A 128 -10.58 4.32 -7.47
N PRO A 129 -11.54 4.94 -8.16
CA PRO A 129 -11.24 5.87 -9.25
C PRO A 129 -10.37 7.05 -8.76
N GLY A 130 -9.53 7.59 -9.65
CA GLY A 130 -8.64 8.70 -9.31
C GLY A 130 -7.73 9.11 -10.47
N ALA A 131 -6.82 10.05 -10.19
CA ALA A 131 -5.94 10.64 -11.19
C ALA A 131 -4.51 10.07 -11.21
N GLY A 132 -4.20 9.07 -10.37
CA GLY A 132 -2.85 8.50 -10.25
C GLY A 132 -2.20 8.81 -8.90
N SER A 133 -2.76 8.28 -7.82
CA SER A 133 -2.19 8.38 -6.48
C SER A 133 -2.37 7.09 -5.68
N ALA A 134 -1.57 6.90 -4.64
CA ALA A 134 -1.80 5.87 -3.66
C ALA A 134 -1.34 6.32 -2.27
N TYR A 135 -1.73 5.58 -1.24
CA TYR A 135 -1.29 5.78 0.13
C TYR A 135 -1.47 4.52 0.94
N GLU A 136 -0.81 4.50 2.10
CA GLU A 136 -0.96 3.50 3.14
C GLU A 136 -1.59 4.15 4.39
N THR A 137 -2.44 3.40 5.07
CA THR A 137 -2.83 3.72 6.43
C THR A 137 -3.15 2.46 7.22
N SER A 138 -2.48 2.29 8.35
CA SER A 138 -2.75 1.24 9.32
C SER A 138 -2.91 -0.15 8.71
N ALA A 139 -1.89 -0.58 7.96
CA ALA A 139 -1.83 -1.83 7.21
C ALA A 139 -2.85 -1.93 6.06
N ILE A 140 -3.38 -0.81 5.56
CA ILE A 140 -4.30 -0.76 4.42
C ILE A 140 -3.63 0.04 3.32
N VAL A 141 -3.61 -0.51 2.11
CA VAL A 141 -3.10 0.21 0.94
C VAL A 141 -4.26 0.61 0.03
N VAL A 142 -4.26 1.86 -0.41
CA VAL A 142 -5.32 2.44 -1.25
C VAL A 142 -4.71 2.97 -2.54
N PHE A 143 -5.18 2.43 -3.66
CA PHE A 143 -4.75 2.81 -5.00
C PHE A 143 -5.85 3.59 -5.72
N GLN A 144 -5.49 4.75 -6.29
CA GLN A 144 -6.42 5.69 -6.92
C GLN A 144 -6.00 6.00 -8.36
N GLY A 145 -6.80 5.57 -9.33
CA GLY A 145 -6.50 5.82 -10.74
C GLY A 145 -5.47 4.84 -11.32
N PRO A 146 -4.81 5.20 -12.44
CA PRO A 146 -3.88 4.33 -13.15
C PRO A 146 -2.52 4.27 -12.44
N VAL A 147 -2.39 3.41 -11.43
CA VAL A 147 -1.16 3.23 -10.63
C VAL A 147 -0.66 1.78 -10.61
N GLY A 148 -1.08 0.99 -11.60
CA GLY A 148 -0.83 -0.46 -11.66
C GLY A 148 0.58 -0.85 -12.06
N THR A 149 1.57 -0.53 -11.23
CA THR A 149 2.96 -0.97 -11.40
C THR A 149 3.51 -1.64 -10.13
N PRO A 150 4.46 -2.60 -10.25
CA PRO A 150 5.04 -3.27 -9.09
C PRO A 150 5.74 -2.32 -8.12
N SER A 151 6.44 -1.29 -8.63
CA SER A 151 7.11 -0.29 -7.79
C SER A 151 6.15 0.49 -6.90
N VAL A 152 4.97 0.88 -7.41
CA VAL A 152 3.96 1.58 -6.61
C VAL A 152 3.41 0.66 -5.52
N PHE A 153 3.12 -0.61 -5.86
CA PHE A 153 2.69 -1.58 -4.86
C PHE A 153 3.75 -1.82 -3.78
N GLN A 154 5.02 -1.94 -4.17
CA GLN A 154 6.13 -2.07 -3.23
C GLN A 154 6.28 -0.84 -2.34
N HIS A 155 6.13 0.36 -2.90
CA HIS A 155 6.21 1.61 -2.14
C HIS A 155 5.15 1.65 -1.03
N GLU A 156 3.87 1.39 -1.37
CA GLU A 156 2.79 1.43 -0.39
C GLU A 156 2.87 0.31 0.65
N VAL A 157 3.25 -0.91 0.24
CA VAL A 157 3.50 -1.99 1.20
C VAL A 157 4.72 -1.68 2.07
N GLY A 158 5.73 -1.01 1.53
CA GLY A 158 6.90 -0.53 2.23
C GLY A 158 6.56 0.38 3.41
N HIS A 159 5.51 1.21 3.33
CA HIS A 159 5.04 2.00 4.49
C HIS A 159 4.57 1.13 5.64
N ALA A 160 3.78 0.09 5.37
CA ALA A 160 3.30 -0.81 6.42
C ALA A 160 4.47 -1.59 7.07
N VAL A 161 5.46 -1.98 6.26
CA VAL A 161 6.65 -2.68 6.77
C VAL A 161 7.54 -1.74 7.58
N ASP A 162 7.76 -0.51 7.10
CA ASP A 162 8.44 0.57 7.83
C ASP A 162 7.83 0.77 9.22
N ALA A 163 6.51 0.87 9.29
CA ALA A 163 5.77 1.08 10.53
C ALA A 163 5.83 -0.14 11.47
N TYR A 164 5.64 -1.35 10.97
CA TYR A 164 5.27 -2.48 11.82
C TYR A 164 6.27 -3.63 11.90
N HIS A 165 7.31 -3.67 11.06
CA HIS A 165 8.26 -4.80 11.08
C HIS A 165 9.03 -4.93 12.41
N HIS A 166 9.36 -3.78 13.02
CA HIS A 166 10.12 -3.70 14.28
C HIS A 166 9.30 -3.11 15.44
N ASP A 167 7.96 -3.20 15.39
CA ASP A 167 7.04 -2.60 16.37
C ASP A 167 7.25 -1.08 16.59
N ALA A 168 7.92 -0.41 15.65
CA ALA A 168 8.19 1.01 15.61
C ALA A 168 8.55 1.42 14.17
N GLN A 169 8.29 2.68 13.84
CA GLN A 169 8.56 3.21 12.51
C GLN A 169 10.07 3.34 12.25
N SER A 170 10.59 2.55 11.32
CA SER A 170 12.01 2.40 11.02
C SER A 170 12.64 3.68 10.45
N SER A 171 11.90 4.39 9.60
CA SER A 171 12.28 5.65 8.96
C SER A 171 12.47 6.80 9.95
N GLU A 172 11.84 6.70 11.12
CA GLU A 172 11.95 7.71 12.17
C GLU A 172 13.06 7.43 13.19
N THR A 173 13.77 6.32 13.05
CA THR A 173 14.91 5.98 13.90
C THR A 173 16.16 6.81 13.58
N ASP A 174 17.03 7.02 14.58
CA ASP A 174 18.29 7.73 14.40
C ASP A 174 19.21 7.03 13.38
N ILE A 175 19.17 5.69 13.28
CA ILE A 175 20.03 4.97 12.33
C ILE A 175 19.69 5.33 10.88
N PHE A 176 18.41 5.49 10.54
CA PHE A 176 18.01 5.88 9.20
C PHE A 176 18.23 7.38 8.94
N LYS A 177 17.85 8.24 9.89
CA LYS A 177 18.11 9.70 9.79
C LYS A 177 19.61 10.01 9.63
N ASN A 178 20.47 9.30 10.35
CA ASN A 178 21.92 9.44 10.18
C ASN A 178 22.43 8.92 8.84
N ALA A 179 21.82 7.86 8.30
CA ALA A 179 22.14 7.35 6.98
C ALA A 179 21.77 8.34 5.87
N ILE A 180 20.58 8.95 5.94
CA ILE A 180 20.20 10.09 5.10
C ILE A 180 21.29 11.16 5.17
N ASN A 181 21.65 11.62 6.37
CA ASN A 181 22.65 12.67 6.56
C ASN A 181 24.04 12.33 5.99
N ALA A 182 24.45 11.06 6.04
CA ALA A 182 25.74 10.59 5.53
C ALA A 182 25.78 10.48 4.00
N ASP A 183 24.63 10.31 3.35
CA ASP A 183 24.51 10.17 1.91
C ASP A 183 24.39 11.51 1.19
N THR A 184 24.81 11.55 -0.07
CA THR A 184 24.85 12.77 -0.89
C THR A 184 23.64 12.93 -1.80
N CYS A 185 22.78 11.92 -1.90
CA CYS A 185 21.56 11.95 -2.69
C CYS A 185 20.42 11.17 -2.02
N VAL A 186 19.21 11.29 -2.58
CA VAL A 186 18.03 10.43 -2.33
C VAL A 186 17.57 9.80 -3.65
N PRO A 187 16.70 8.77 -3.64
CA PRO A 187 16.29 8.08 -4.86
C PRO A 187 15.68 8.99 -5.94
N ASP A 188 14.70 9.81 -5.57
CA ASP A 188 14.00 10.71 -6.48
C ASP A 188 13.45 11.96 -5.79
N ASP A 189 12.81 12.85 -6.54
CA ASP A 189 12.24 14.10 -6.01
C ASP A 189 11.19 13.85 -4.92
N TYR A 190 10.45 12.75 -5.00
CA TYR A 190 9.41 12.44 -4.01
C TYR A 190 10.02 12.04 -2.65
N SER A 191 11.14 11.31 -2.70
CA SER A 191 11.91 10.88 -1.53
C SER A 191 12.30 12.06 -0.63
N ASN A 192 12.53 13.26 -1.19
CA ASN A 192 12.87 14.45 -0.42
C ASN A 192 11.75 14.95 0.52
N SER A 193 10.52 14.45 0.40
CA SER A 193 9.38 15.03 1.11
C SER A 193 9.27 14.61 2.59
N SER A 194 9.93 13.53 3.01
CA SER A 194 10.12 13.13 4.42
C SER A 194 11.04 11.91 4.54
N ASN A 195 11.51 11.59 5.75
CA ASN A 195 12.24 10.34 6.00
C ASN A 195 11.41 9.10 5.61
N THR A 196 10.09 9.13 5.87
CA THR A 196 9.19 8.02 5.53
C THR A 196 9.18 7.75 4.03
N GLU A 197 9.01 8.78 3.20
CA GLU A 197 8.99 8.61 1.74
C GLU A 197 10.36 8.21 1.19
N ASP A 198 11.43 8.73 1.77
CA ASP A 198 12.79 8.31 1.42
C ASP A 198 13.02 6.82 1.74
N TYR A 199 12.59 6.36 2.92
CA TYR A 199 12.69 4.97 3.33
C TYR A 199 11.95 4.03 2.37
N THR A 200 10.71 4.35 2.01
CA THR A 200 9.93 3.50 1.10
C THR A 200 10.48 3.51 -0.31
N GLN A 201 11.02 4.62 -0.81
CA GLN A 201 11.69 4.68 -2.11
C GLN A 201 13.01 3.89 -2.11
N ILE A 202 13.79 3.96 -1.05
CA ILE A 202 14.96 3.10 -0.86
C ILE A 202 14.53 1.63 -0.78
N SER A 203 13.38 1.32 -0.18
CA SER A 203 12.85 -0.04 -0.11
C SER A 203 12.56 -0.63 -1.50
N VAL A 204 12.07 0.20 -2.43
CA VAL A 204 11.89 -0.19 -3.84
C VAL A 204 13.24 -0.56 -4.48
N LEU A 205 14.28 0.26 -4.26
CA LEU A 205 15.62 -0.04 -4.76
C LEU A 205 16.22 -1.30 -4.11
N ALA A 206 16.01 -1.51 -2.81
CA ALA A 206 16.49 -2.69 -2.11
C ALA A 206 15.84 -3.97 -2.65
N LEU A 207 14.52 -3.98 -2.89
CA LEU A 207 13.86 -5.11 -3.54
C LEU A 207 14.38 -5.33 -4.97
N TYR A 208 14.58 -4.26 -5.73
CA TYR A 208 15.16 -4.34 -7.08
C TYR A 208 16.53 -5.04 -7.05
N GLU A 209 17.41 -4.66 -6.11
CA GLU A 209 18.73 -5.28 -5.97
C GLU A 209 18.65 -6.77 -5.64
N ILE A 210 17.68 -7.17 -4.80
CA ILE A 210 17.47 -8.57 -4.42
C ILE A 210 17.08 -9.42 -5.64
N VAL A 211 16.23 -8.89 -6.51
CA VAL A 211 15.67 -9.66 -7.63
C VAL A 211 16.44 -9.50 -8.93
N ASN A 212 17.30 -8.49 -9.04
CA ASN A 212 18.16 -8.26 -10.19
C ASN A 212 19.54 -8.89 -9.99
N PRO A 213 19.96 -9.89 -10.80
CA PRO A 213 21.30 -10.47 -10.70
C PRO A 213 22.45 -9.47 -10.83
N GLY A 214 22.22 -8.33 -11.50
CA GLY A 214 23.20 -7.24 -11.64
C GLY A 214 23.25 -6.26 -10.45
N GLY A 215 22.42 -6.46 -9.42
CA GLY A 215 22.25 -5.51 -8.33
C GLY A 215 21.76 -4.14 -8.83
N LEU A 216 22.19 -3.04 -8.20
CA LEU A 216 21.81 -1.67 -8.58
C LEU A 216 22.69 -1.05 -9.68
N ASP A 217 23.81 -1.67 -10.03
CA ASP A 217 24.77 -1.08 -10.99
C ASP A 217 24.16 -0.76 -12.38
N PRO A 218 23.20 -1.53 -12.94
CA PRO A 218 22.58 -1.21 -14.23
C PRO A 218 21.73 0.08 -14.26
N ILE A 219 21.29 0.58 -13.11
CA ILE A 219 20.39 1.74 -13.02
C ILE A 219 21.11 3.02 -12.59
N GLY A 220 22.44 3.06 -12.64
CA GLY A 220 23.23 4.28 -12.48
C GLY A 220 24.02 4.37 -11.18
N ASN A 221 24.44 5.57 -10.82
CA ASN A 221 25.39 5.80 -9.71
C ASN A 221 24.71 5.83 -8.33
N TRP A 222 24.09 4.71 -7.96
CA TRP A 222 23.37 4.53 -6.69
C TRP A 222 24.23 4.71 -5.43
N ARG A 223 25.56 4.69 -5.55
CA ARG A 223 26.48 4.77 -4.40
C ARG A 223 26.35 6.08 -3.59
N CYS A 224 25.69 7.10 -4.13
CA CYS A 224 25.38 8.33 -3.40
C CYS A 224 24.35 8.15 -2.27
N LEU A 225 23.57 7.06 -2.28
CA LEU A 225 22.56 6.69 -1.27
C LEU A 225 22.89 5.36 -0.54
N GLN A 226 24.17 4.99 -0.53
CA GLN A 226 24.61 3.67 -0.05
C GLN A 226 24.29 3.44 1.42
N ASN A 227 24.38 4.47 2.28
CA ASN A 227 24.11 4.31 3.70
C ASN A 227 22.62 4.02 3.95
N GLN A 228 21.72 4.77 3.31
CA GLN A 228 20.27 4.55 3.36
C GLN A 228 19.94 3.12 2.92
N LYS A 229 20.45 2.69 1.76
CA LYS A 229 20.24 1.34 1.23
C LYS A 229 20.70 0.24 2.18
N ASN A 230 21.87 0.40 2.80
CA ASN A 230 22.38 -0.55 3.79
C ASN A 230 21.48 -0.63 5.04
N VAL A 231 20.96 0.51 5.50
CA VAL A 231 20.06 0.54 6.66
C VAL A 231 18.71 -0.10 6.33
N VAL A 232 18.10 0.21 5.18
CA VAL A 232 16.86 -0.44 4.77
C VAL A 232 17.05 -1.94 4.58
N THR A 233 18.14 -2.37 3.95
CA THR A 233 18.46 -3.81 3.83
C THR A 233 18.57 -4.48 5.20
N ARG A 234 19.16 -3.80 6.19
CA ARG A 234 19.25 -4.31 7.57
C ARG A 234 17.89 -4.38 8.27
N LEU A 235 17.00 -3.42 8.01
CA LEU A 235 15.74 -3.28 8.73
C LEU A 235 14.56 -3.99 8.06
N GLN A 236 14.61 -4.25 6.75
CA GLN A 236 13.49 -4.81 5.99
C GLN A 236 13.91 -5.92 5.01
N GLY A 237 15.20 -6.11 4.76
CA GLY A 237 15.68 -7.02 3.70
C GLY A 237 15.32 -8.50 3.91
N ASP A 238 15.09 -8.92 5.16
CA ASP A 238 14.58 -10.25 5.47
C ASP A 238 13.13 -10.45 5.01
N ALA A 239 12.29 -9.42 5.12
CA ALA A 239 10.92 -9.44 4.59
C ALA A 239 10.87 -9.43 3.05
N MET A 240 11.87 -8.84 2.40
CA MET A 240 11.92 -8.66 0.93
C MET A 240 12.34 -9.92 0.14
N THR A 241 12.75 -11.00 0.81
CA THR A 241 13.23 -12.19 0.12
C THR A 241 12.06 -12.93 -0.56
N PRO A 242 12.07 -13.12 -1.90
CA PRO A 242 10.97 -13.81 -2.58
C PRO A 242 10.80 -15.27 -2.13
N GLY A 243 9.55 -15.71 -2.03
CA GLY A 243 9.17 -17.05 -1.60
C GLY A 243 8.86 -17.16 -0.12
N GLY A 244 8.78 -18.40 0.38
CA GLY A 244 8.36 -18.69 1.76
C GLY A 244 6.85 -18.80 1.92
N THR A 245 6.39 -18.75 3.17
CA THR A 245 4.97 -18.77 3.53
C THR A 245 4.69 -17.70 4.57
N CYS A 246 3.45 -17.23 4.60
CA CYS A 246 2.94 -16.34 5.63
C CYS A 246 3.15 -16.92 7.03
N THR A 247 3.59 -16.08 7.97
CA THR A 247 3.88 -16.49 9.35
C THR A 247 2.93 -15.87 10.36
N PHE A 248 2.29 -14.76 9.99
CA PHE A 248 1.22 -14.14 10.75
C PHE A 248 0.31 -13.36 9.82
N ARG A 249 -0.87 -12.98 10.32
CA ARG A 249 -1.70 -11.96 9.70
C ARG A 249 -2.25 -11.01 10.75
N TRP A 250 -2.61 -9.81 10.35
CA TRP A 250 -3.38 -8.90 11.20
C TRP A 250 -4.81 -9.40 11.36
N ALA A 251 -5.43 -9.05 12.48
CA ALA A 251 -6.85 -9.23 12.68
C ALA A 251 -7.64 -8.39 11.66
N ASP A 252 -8.69 -8.98 11.10
CA ASP A 252 -9.54 -8.31 10.14
C ASP A 252 -10.43 -7.28 10.83
N ALA A 253 -10.72 -6.20 10.11
CA ALA A 253 -11.71 -5.23 10.53
C ALA A 253 -13.11 -5.84 10.66
N ALA A 254 -13.99 -5.17 11.41
CA ALA A 254 -15.37 -5.59 11.51
C ALA A 254 -16.04 -5.58 10.12
N ILE A 255 -16.84 -6.61 9.81
CA ILE A 255 -17.69 -6.60 8.62
C ILE A 255 -19.00 -5.91 8.95
N VAL A 256 -19.29 -4.84 8.22
CA VAL A 256 -20.47 -3.98 8.37
C VAL A 256 -21.38 -4.06 7.13
N SER A 257 -22.62 -3.60 7.29
CA SER A 257 -23.56 -3.44 6.17
C SER A 257 -23.19 -2.17 5.38
N MET A 258 -23.28 -2.21 4.05
CA MET A 258 -22.97 -1.04 3.21
C MET A 258 -23.96 0.12 3.38
N GLY A 259 -25.06 -0.09 4.12
CA GLY A 259 -26.04 0.95 4.44
C GLY A 259 -27.49 0.52 4.25
N PRO A 260 -28.46 1.43 4.44
CA PRO A 260 -29.89 1.12 4.44
C PRO A 260 -30.40 0.43 3.17
N ALA A 261 -29.79 0.69 2.00
CA ALA A 261 -30.16 0.04 0.74
C ALA A 261 -29.92 -1.47 0.75
N THR A 262 -29.06 -1.95 1.66
CA THR A 262 -28.82 -3.38 1.88
C THR A 262 -29.80 -3.97 2.90
N GLY A 263 -30.64 -3.16 3.55
CA GLY A 263 -31.40 -3.52 4.75
C GLY A 263 -30.60 -3.22 6.02
N ASN A 264 -31.28 -2.92 7.14
CA ASN A 264 -30.69 -2.41 8.40
C ASN A 264 -29.76 -3.40 9.15
N GLY A 265 -28.72 -3.94 8.50
CA GLY A 265 -27.76 -4.93 9.05
C GLY A 265 -28.34 -6.32 9.32
N LYS A 266 -29.64 -6.43 9.61
CA LYS A 266 -30.37 -7.70 9.84
C LYS A 266 -30.89 -8.36 8.56
N ARG A 267 -30.79 -7.67 7.40
CA ARG A 267 -31.42 -8.06 6.12
C ARG A 267 -30.53 -7.81 4.88
N ALA A 268 -29.22 -7.74 5.05
CA ALA A 268 -28.28 -7.69 3.91
C ALA A 268 -28.65 -8.75 2.87
N VAL A 269 -28.61 -8.39 1.59
CA VAL A 269 -29.09 -9.24 0.48
C VAL A 269 -28.36 -10.59 0.41
N GLY A 270 -27.13 -10.66 0.93
CA GLY A 270 -26.34 -11.88 1.01
C GLY A 270 -26.00 -12.35 2.43
N ALA A 271 -25.52 -13.58 2.54
CA ALA A 271 -24.94 -14.09 3.79
C ALA A 271 -23.73 -13.24 4.21
N LYS A 272 -23.62 -12.95 5.51
CA LYS A 272 -22.46 -12.26 6.06
C LYS A 272 -21.20 -13.11 5.81
N PRO A 273 -20.17 -12.57 5.15
CA PRO A 273 -18.94 -13.30 4.88
C PRO A 273 -18.25 -13.77 6.18
N THR A 274 -17.56 -14.89 6.03
CA THR A 274 -16.53 -15.44 6.92
C THR A 274 -15.38 -15.86 5.99
N PRO A 275 -14.11 -15.85 6.40
CA PRO A 275 -13.59 -15.76 7.77
C PRO A 275 -13.24 -14.34 8.21
N ASN A 276 -13.16 -14.16 9.52
CA ASN A 276 -12.43 -13.06 10.14
C ASN A 276 -11.19 -13.69 10.79
N LEU A 277 -10.01 -13.22 10.45
CA LEU A 277 -8.86 -13.32 11.34
C LEU A 277 -9.21 -12.53 12.59
N VAL A 278 -9.40 -13.22 13.71
CA VAL A 278 -9.81 -12.59 14.97
C VAL A 278 -8.64 -12.58 15.92
N ALA A 279 -8.46 -11.45 16.62
CA ALA A 279 -7.49 -11.32 17.70
C ALA A 279 -7.59 -12.51 18.68
N GLY A 280 -6.45 -13.14 18.96
CA GLY A 280 -6.35 -14.32 19.83
C GLY A 280 -6.35 -15.66 19.09
N GLN A 281 -6.62 -15.70 17.77
CA GLN A 281 -6.35 -16.89 16.96
C GLN A 281 -4.83 -17.10 16.81
N PRO A 282 -4.34 -18.36 16.71
CA PRO A 282 -2.94 -18.63 16.42
C PRO A 282 -2.47 -17.93 15.15
N GLY A 283 -1.35 -17.21 15.23
CA GLY A 283 -0.79 -16.47 14.09
C GLY A 283 -1.53 -15.17 13.75
N VAL A 284 -2.54 -14.74 14.51
CA VAL A 284 -3.25 -13.48 14.30
C VAL A 284 -2.79 -12.42 15.30
N LYS A 285 -2.31 -11.28 14.78
CA LYS A 285 -1.84 -10.14 15.56
C LYS A 285 -2.83 -8.97 15.51
N VAL A 286 -2.72 -8.06 16.46
CA VAL A 286 -3.44 -6.77 16.44
C VAL A 286 -2.43 -5.69 16.11
N LEU A 287 -2.85 -4.69 15.32
CA LEU A 287 -1.99 -3.55 15.01
C LEU A 287 -1.54 -2.86 16.31
N PRO A 288 -0.23 -2.61 16.48
CA PRO A 288 0.29 -2.02 17.71
C PRO A 288 -0.08 -0.54 17.85
N PHE A 289 -0.27 0.16 16.73
CA PHE A 289 -0.65 1.58 16.68
C PHE A 289 -1.23 1.95 15.31
N GLU A 290 -1.96 3.06 15.27
CA GLU A 290 -2.44 3.67 14.02
C GLU A 290 -1.29 4.36 13.29
N HIS A 291 -1.26 4.21 11.98
CA HIS A 291 -0.29 4.83 11.08
C HIS A 291 -0.98 5.37 9.83
N SER A 292 -0.40 6.42 9.23
CA SER A 292 -0.83 6.97 7.95
C SER A 292 0.38 7.51 7.22
N SER A 293 0.58 7.09 5.98
CA SER A 293 1.50 7.74 5.07
C SER A 293 0.86 8.96 4.42
N LYS A 294 1.65 9.72 3.65
CA LYS A 294 1.12 10.80 2.82
C LYS A 294 0.51 10.22 1.55
N VAL A 295 -0.43 10.96 0.96
CA VAL A 295 -0.91 10.63 -0.39
C VAL A 295 0.18 10.91 -1.41
N THR A 296 0.69 9.84 -2.03
CA THR A 296 1.69 9.87 -3.09
C THR A 296 1.02 10.10 -4.43
N LYS A 297 1.44 11.14 -5.16
CA LYS A 297 0.98 11.40 -6.53
C LYS A 297 2.06 10.95 -7.50
N TYR A 298 1.75 9.91 -8.26
CA TYR A 298 2.72 9.30 -9.16
C TYR A 298 2.75 10.02 -10.51
N LYS A 299 3.95 10.09 -11.08
CA LYS A 299 4.21 10.61 -12.43
C LYS A 299 5.14 9.63 -13.15
N ASN A 300 5.10 9.66 -14.49
CA ASN A 300 5.99 8.88 -15.35
C ASN A 300 5.99 7.36 -15.10
N LEU A 301 4.85 6.81 -14.65
CA LEU A 301 4.71 5.37 -14.45
C LEU A 301 4.86 4.62 -15.77
N GLN A 302 5.62 3.53 -15.74
CA GLN A 302 5.80 2.58 -16.84
C GLN A 302 4.90 1.37 -16.65
N PHE A 303 3.88 1.28 -17.47
CA PHE A 303 2.97 0.13 -17.50
C PHE A 303 3.49 -0.94 -18.46
N ASN A 304 3.27 -2.21 -18.11
CA ASN A 304 3.53 -3.32 -19.00
C ASN A 304 2.20 -4.03 -19.32
N GLU A 305 1.49 -3.51 -20.32
CA GLU A 305 0.16 -4.03 -20.70
C GLU A 305 0.19 -5.52 -21.07
N ALA A 306 1.30 -6.00 -21.65
CA ALA A 306 1.46 -7.39 -22.03
C ALA A 306 1.57 -8.32 -20.81
N GLU A 307 2.22 -7.87 -19.73
CA GLU A 307 2.25 -8.59 -18.45
C GLU A 307 0.93 -8.44 -17.69
N SER A 308 0.36 -7.24 -17.63
CA SER A 308 -0.95 -7.01 -17.01
C SER A 308 -2.04 -7.88 -17.63
N ALA A 309 -2.04 -8.07 -18.95
CA ALA A 309 -2.97 -8.96 -19.65
C ALA A 309 -2.84 -10.44 -19.23
N LYS A 310 -1.69 -10.85 -18.67
CA LYS A 310 -1.46 -12.21 -18.15
C LYS A 310 -2.00 -12.40 -16.74
N ALA A 311 -2.40 -11.35 -16.02
CA ALA A 311 -2.88 -11.43 -14.64
C ALA A 311 -3.96 -12.51 -14.44
N SER A 312 -4.90 -12.62 -15.38
CA SER A 312 -5.98 -13.63 -15.35
C SER A 312 -5.52 -15.09 -15.41
N LYS A 313 -4.27 -15.35 -15.82
CA LYS A 313 -3.68 -16.71 -15.80
C LYS A 313 -3.30 -17.14 -14.39
N PHE A 314 -2.95 -16.19 -13.53
CA PHE A 314 -2.46 -16.43 -12.18
C PHE A 314 -3.50 -16.14 -11.11
N ALA A 315 -4.39 -15.17 -11.36
CA ALA A 315 -5.54 -14.85 -10.54
C ALA A 315 -6.81 -15.48 -11.12
N VAL A 316 -7.17 -16.67 -10.64
CA VAL A 316 -8.31 -17.43 -11.19
C VAL A 316 -9.54 -17.30 -10.31
N GLU A 317 -10.64 -16.79 -10.87
CA GLU A 317 -11.91 -16.73 -10.15
C GLU A 317 -12.43 -18.15 -9.85
N ARG A 318 -12.71 -18.43 -8.57
CA ARG A 318 -13.46 -19.62 -8.15
C ARG A 318 -14.89 -19.44 -8.63
N ARG A 319 -15.24 -20.04 -9.77
CA ARG A 319 -16.65 -20.09 -10.21
C ARG A 319 -17.47 -20.66 -9.07
N ARG A 320 -18.50 -19.93 -8.62
CA ARG A 320 -19.50 -20.47 -7.68
C ARG A 320 -19.99 -21.79 -8.24
N VAL A 321 -19.68 -22.90 -7.57
CA VAL A 321 -20.30 -24.19 -7.87
C VAL A 321 -21.79 -23.96 -7.63
N LYS A 322 -22.57 -23.83 -8.70
CA LYS A 322 -24.02 -23.89 -8.60
C LYS A 322 -24.33 -25.30 -8.13
N PHE A 323 -24.58 -25.48 -6.84
CA PHE A 323 -25.33 -26.65 -6.40
C PHE A 323 -26.66 -26.58 -7.15
N ARG A 324 -26.85 -27.49 -8.11
CA ARG A 324 -28.19 -27.75 -8.64
C ARG A 324 -29.00 -28.23 -7.46
N ALA A 325 -30.06 -27.47 -7.13
CA ALA A 325 -31.11 -27.91 -6.23
C ALA A 325 -31.74 -29.21 -6.74
#